data_AF-A0A935E6D8-F1
#
_entry.id   AF-A0A935E6D8-F1
#
_cell.length_a   1.000
_cell.length_b   1.000
_cell.length_c   1.000
_cell.angle_alpha   90.00
_cell.angle_beta   90.00
_cell.angle_gamma   90.00
#
_symmetry.space_group_name_H-M   'P 1'
#
loop_
_entity.id
_entity.type
_entity.pdbx_description
1 polymer ?
#
loop_
_entity_poly.entity_id
_entity_poly.type
_entity_poly.pdbx_seq_one_letter_code
_entity_poly.pdbx_strand_id
1 'polypeptide(L)'
;MHAQQVTPVNKAVVGKDEIVKLSLFNHQNNSIFSDYISTENVDNDEVQGISLTSIFSNFNIDKIDFLKMDCEGAEYEILLNTPQTYFG
;
A
#
# COMPACT_ATOMS: atom_id res chain seq x y z
N MET A 1 18.10 -21.48 6.48
CA MET A 1 16.62 -21.44 6.52
C MET A 1 16.14 -20.87 5.20
N HIS A 2 15.39 -21.64 4.41
CA HIS A 2 14.74 -21.12 3.21
C HIS A 2 13.39 -20.53 3.61
N ALA A 3 13.03 -19.36 3.09
CA ALA A 3 11.67 -18.84 3.21
C ALA A 3 10.73 -19.81 2.47
N GLN A 4 9.80 -20.42 3.18
CA GLN A 4 8.71 -21.19 2.58
C GLN A 4 7.51 -20.26 2.41
N GLN A 5 6.90 -20.29 1.20
CA GLN A 5 5.64 -19.61 0.84
C GLN A 5 5.67 -18.08 0.80
N VAL A 6 6.30 -17.51 -0.24
CA VAL A 6 6.27 -16.06 -0.53
C VAL A 6 5.38 -15.80 -1.75
N THR A 7 4.41 -14.90 -1.61
CA THR A 7 3.52 -14.47 -2.71
C THR A 7 3.74 -12.99 -2.99
N PRO A 8 4.44 -12.62 -4.09
CA PRO A 8 4.56 -11.23 -4.49
C PRO A 8 3.26 -10.73 -5.11
N VAL A 9 2.85 -9.51 -4.77
CA VAL A 9 1.66 -8.86 -5.32
C VAL A 9 2.08 -7.51 -5.89
N ASN A 10 1.97 -7.33 -7.20
CA ASN A 10 2.33 -6.07 -7.87
C ASN A 10 1.18 -5.06 -7.78
N LYS A 11 0.95 -4.51 -6.58
CA LYS A 11 -0.07 -3.51 -6.28
C LYS A 11 0.42 -2.56 -5.19
N ALA A 12 -0.08 -1.33 -5.19
CA ALA A 12 0.14 -0.40 -4.09
C ALA A 12 -0.83 -0.72 -2.93
N VAL A 13 -0.33 -0.74 -1.70
CA VAL A 13 -1.23 -0.87 -0.53
C VAL A 13 -1.79 0.50 -0.19
N VAL A 14 -3.12 0.60 -0.08
CA VAL A 14 -3.88 1.86 0.12
C VAL A 14 -5.10 1.58 1.00
N GLY A 15 -5.82 2.58 1.51
CA GLY A 15 -6.98 2.31 2.37
C GLY A 15 -8.21 1.76 1.66
N LYS A 16 -8.27 1.81 0.33
CA LYS A 16 -9.38 1.27 -0.47
C LYS A 16 -8.93 0.70 -1.81
N ASP A 17 -9.68 -0.27 -2.32
CA ASP A 17 -9.40 -0.89 -3.62
C ASP A 17 -9.76 0.08 -4.76
N GLU A 18 -8.76 0.77 -5.29
CA GLU A 18 -8.93 1.70 -6.40
C GLU A 18 -7.65 1.84 -7.24
N ILE A 19 -7.76 2.44 -8.42
CA ILE A 19 -6.57 2.90 -9.15
C ILE A 19 -6.11 4.19 -8.47
N VAL A 20 -4.84 4.27 -8.11
CA VAL A 20 -4.23 5.45 -7.50
C VAL A 20 -3.16 6.03 -8.41
N LYS A 21 -3.01 7.35 -8.32
CA LYS A 21 -1.98 8.09 -9.02
C LYS A 21 -0.71 8.09 -8.18
N LEU A 22 0.35 7.49 -8.70
CA LEU A 22 1.68 7.46 -8.10
C LEU A 22 2.54 8.55 -8.72
N SER A 23 2.88 9.55 -7.91
CA SER A 23 3.81 10.61 -8.29
C SER A 23 5.25 10.10 -8.24
N LEU A 24 5.99 10.28 -9.34
CA LEU A 24 7.36 9.81 -9.53
C LEU A 24 8.34 10.99 -9.41
N PHE A 25 9.12 11.04 -8.33
CA PHE A 25 10.07 12.12 -8.09
C PHE A 25 11.49 11.66 -8.46
N ASN A 26 11.90 11.91 -9.72
CA ASN A 26 13.21 11.53 -10.26
C ASN A 26 13.60 10.06 -10.02
N HIS A 27 12.60 9.16 -9.93
CA HIS A 27 12.73 7.74 -9.59
C HIS A 27 13.46 7.43 -8.26
N GLN A 28 13.67 8.42 -7.39
CA GLN A 28 14.31 8.22 -6.08
C GLN A 28 13.29 8.11 -4.96
N ASN A 29 12.21 8.90 -5.03
CA ASN A 29 11.08 8.83 -4.10
C ASN A 29 9.80 8.78 -4.92
N ASN A 30 8.84 7.95 -4.53
CA ASN A 30 7.53 7.90 -5.16
C ASN A 30 6.46 7.98 -4.07
N SER A 31 5.39 8.73 -4.31
CA SER A 31 4.32 8.88 -3.31
C SER A 31 2.95 8.96 -3.96
N ILE A 32 1.94 8.52 -3.22
CA ILE A 32 0.53 8.68 -3.58
C ILE A 32 0.03 10.08 -3.20
N PHE A 33 0.73 10.77 -2.29
CA PHE A 33 0.39 12.14 -1.89
C PHE A 33 1.30 13.15 -2.59
N SER A 34 0.76 13.86 -3.58
CA SER A 34 1.49 14.92 -4.30
C SER A 34 1.56 16.25 -3.54
N ASP A 35 0.67 16.46 -2.56
CA ASP A 35 0.39 17.78 -1.98
C ASP A 35 1.53 18.33 -1.10
N TYR A 36 2.50 17.50 -0.73
CA TYR A 36 3.61 17.91 0.13
C TYR A 36 4.82 18.47 -0.62
N ILE A 37 4.88 18.40 -1.96
CA ILE A 37 6.06 18.82 -2.73
C ILE A 37 5.65 19.69 -3.93
N SER A 38 6.01 20.97 -3.85
CA SER A 38 5.76 22.02 -4.83
C SER A 38 6.69 21.92 -6.05
N THR A 39 6.70 20.80 -6.76
CA THR A 39 7.45 20.69 -8.01
C THR A 39 6.50 20.72 -9.19
N GLU A 40 6.61 21.77 -10.00
CA GLU A 40 6.00 21.77 -11.33
C GLU A 40 6.65 20.65 -12.17
N ASN A 41 5.84 19.85 -12.87
CA ASN A 41 6.24 18.71 -13.72
C ASN A 41 6.68 17.43 -12.96
N VAL A 42 5.79 16.89 -12.11
CA VAL A 42 5.96 15.54 -11.57
C VAL A 42 5.35 14.53 -12.55
N ASP A 43 6.13 13.54 -12.98
CA ASP A 43 5.62 12.41 -13.73
C ASP A 43 4.69 11.57 -12.85
N ASN A 44 3.65 10.99 -13.44
CA ASN A 44 2.70 10.19 -12.69
C ASN A 44 2.35 8.91 -13.43
N ASP A 45 2.27 7.83 -12.68
CA ASP A 45 1.77 6.54 -13.14
C ASP A 45 0.42 6.23 -12.46
N GLU A 46 -0.46 5.55 -13.18
CA GLU A 46 -1.66 4.96 -12.59
C GLU A 46 -1.34 3.51 -12.18
N VAL A 47 -1.47 3.21 -10.89
CA VAL A 47 -1.19 1.88 -10.35
C VAL A 47 -2.42 1.31 -9.65
N GLN A 48 -2.56 -0.02 -9.71
CA GLN A 48 -3.63 -0.70 -9.03
C GLN A 48 -3.39 -0.72 -7.52
N GLY A 49 -4.29 -0.10 -6.77
CA GLY A 49 -4.35 -0.18 -5.32
C GLY A 49 -5.02 -1.45 -4.81
N ILE A 50 -4.65 -1.86 -3.60
CA ILE A 50 -5.29 -2.92 -2.83
C ILE A 50 -5.34 -2.52 -1.35
N SER A 51 -6.49 -2.71 -0.72
CA SER A 51 -6.65 -2.49 0.71
C SER A 51 -6.11 -3.64 1.54
N LEU A 52 -5.71 -3.34 2.78
CA LEU A 52 -5.31 -4.38 3.72
C LEU A 52 -6.46 -5.36 3.96
N THR A 53 -7.71 -4.89 4.05
CA THR A 53 -8.92 -5.72 4.09
C THR A 53 -8.99 -6.72 2.92
N SER A 54 -8.73 -6.25 1.69
CA SER A 54 -8.71 -7.12 0.52
C SER A 54 -7.52 -8.07 0.50
N ILE A 55 -6.39 -7.73 1.13
CA ILE A 55 -5.29 -8.68 1.34
C ILE A 55 -5.75 -9.81 2.26
N PHE A 56 -6.43 -9.49 3.37
CA PHE A 56 -6.98 -10.53 4.27
C PHE A 56 -7.93 -11.48 3.52
N SER A 57 -8.89 -10.95 2.78
CA SER A 57 -9.88 -11.78 2.07
C SER A 57 -9.31 -12.54 0.88
N ASN A 58 -8.53 -11.90 0.01
CA ASN A 58 -8.04 -12.51 -1.23
C ASN A 58 -7.05 -13.65 -0.98
N PHE A 59 -6.32 -13.60 0.12
CA PHE A 59 -5.35 -14.62 0.51
C PHE A 59 -5.86 -15.56 1.60
N ASN A 60 -7.13 -15.44 2.00
CA ASN A 60 -7.74 -16.20 3.10
C ASN A 60 -6.87 -16.16 4.37
N ILE A 61 -6.42 -14.96 4.73
CA ILE A 61 -5.63 -14.73 5.94
C ILE A 61 -6.63 -14.48 7.05
N ASP A 62 -6.59 -15.32 8.09
CA ASP A 62 -7.41 -15.11 9.29
C ASP A 62 -6.70 -14.20 10.31
N LYS A 63 -5.36 -14.21 10.30
CA LYS A 63 -4.51 -13.49 11.25
C LYS A 63 -3.15 -13.16 10.64
N ILE A 64 -2.64 -11.98 10.97
CA ILE A 64 -1.25 -11.60 10.72
C ILE A 64 -0.49 -11.63 12.06
N ASP A 65 0.48 -12.53 12.20
CA ASP A 65 1.31 -12.61 13.42
C ASP A 65 2.33 -11.47 13.51
N PHE A 66 2.79 -10.97 12.36
CA PHE A 66 3.71 -9.86 12.26
C PHE A 66 3.48 -9.07 10.97
N LEU A 67 3.16 -7.79 11.10
CA LEU A 67 2.98 -6.87 9.98
C LEU A 67 4.17 -5.91 9.91
N LYS A 68 4.96 -6.01 8.84
CA LYS A 68 5.91 -4.97 8.45
C LYS A 68 5.24 -4.08 7.41
N MET A 69 5.16 -2.78 7.68
CA MET A 69 4.61 -1.78 6.77
C MET A 69 5.64 -0.66 6.61
N ASP A 70 6.00 -0.40 5.37
CA ASP A 70 7.06 0.53 4.97
C ASP A 70 6.70 0.96 3.56
N CYS A 71 5.81 1.95 3.50
CA CYS A 71 5.09 2.34 2.29
C CYS A 71 5.39 3.79 1.92
N GLU A 72 6.51 4.36 2.39
CA GLU A 72 6.93 5.75 2.10
C GLU A 72 5.74 6.74 2.19
N GLY A 73 4.91 6.57 3.23
CA GLY A 73 3.63 7.26 3.41
C GLY A 73 2.40 6.35 3.34
N ALA A 74 1.22 6.94 3.59
CA ALA A 74 -0.08 6.27 3.63
C ALA A 74 -0.32 5.25 4.76
N GLU A 75 0.66 4.94 5.63
CA GLU A 75 0.51 3.90 6.66
C GLU A 75 -0.69 4.20 7.57
N TYR A 76 -0.84 5.45 7.99
CA TYR A 76 -1.95 5.87 8.83
C TYR A 76 -3.31 5.73 8.13
N GLU A 77 -3.37 6.10 6.85
CA GLU A 77 -4.58 6.01 6.03
C GLU A 77 -5.01 4.55 5.83
N ILE A 78 -4.05 3.66 5.51
CA ILE A 78 -4.26 2.23 5.37
C ILE A 78 -4.78 1.62 6.68
N LEU A 79 -4.10 1.89 7.80
CA LEU A 79 -4.46 1.32 9.09
C LEU A 79 -5.82 1.83 9.60
N LEU A 80 -6.13 3.12 9.43
CA LEU A 80 -7.42 3.67 9.85
C LEU A 80 -8.60 3.21 8.99
N ASN A 81 -8.38 2.96 7.71
CA ASN A 81 -9.41 2.42 6.82
C ASN A 81 -9.53 0.90 6.90
N THR A 82 -8.67 0.23 7.68
CA THR A 82 -8.79 -1.21 7.97
C THR A 82 -9.70 -1.44 9.18
N PRO A 83 -10.77 -2.25 9.06
CA PRO A 83 -11.66 -2.54 10.19
C PRO A 83 -10.92 -3.12 11.39
N GLN A 84 -11.25 -2.64 12.60
CA GLN A 84 -10.62 -3.11 13.84
C GLN A 84 -10.75 -4.62 14.07
N THR A 85 -11.75 -5.27 13.47
CA THR A 85 -11.93 -6.73 13.54
C THR A 85 -10.72 -7.51 13.01
N TYR A 86 -9.88 -6.89 12.18
CA TYR A 86 -8.64 -7.48 11.67
C TYR A 86 -7.42 -7.28 12.57
N PHE A 87 -7.52 -6.44 13.62
CA PHE A 87 -6.38 -6.06 14.47
C PHE A 87 -6.28 -6.78 15.82
N GLY A 88 -7.21 -7.70 16.14
CA GLY A 88 -7.07 -8.65 17.25
C GLY A 88 -7.04 -8.05 18.65
#